data_AF-A0A060CKZ8-F1
#
_entry.id   AF-A0A060CKZ8-F1
#
_cell.length_a   1.000
_cell.length_b   1.000
_cell.length_c   1.000
_cell.angle_alpha   90.00
_cell.angle_beta   90.00
_cell.angle_gamma   90.00
#
_symmetry.space_group_name_H-M   'P 1'
#
loop_
_entity.id
_entity.type
_entity.pdbx_description
1 polymer ?
#
loop_
_entity_poly.entity_id
_entity_poly.type
_entity_poly.pdbx_seq_one_letter_code
_entity_poly.pdbx_strand_id
1 'polypeptide(L)' 'MYYNGIYHLFYQYNPKGAVWGNIVWAHSISTDMINWIPLEPAIYPSNHSTS' A
#
# COMPACT_ATOMS: atom_id res chain seq x y z
N MET A 1 9.58 1.69 6.45
CA MET A 1 10.67 2.65 6.17
C MET A 1 10.47 3.88 7.05
N TYR A 2 11.53 4.57 7.46
CA TYR A 2 11.43 5.87 8.14
C TYR A 2 12.16 6.92 7.30
N TYR A 3 11.49 8.03 6.99
CA TYR A 3 12.03 9.09 6.13
C TYR A 3 11.39 10.43 6.50
N ASN A 4 12.21 11.48 6.62
CA ASN A 4 11.77 12.85 6.95
C ASN A 4 10.79 12.95 8.14
N GLY A 5 11.04 12.20 9.21
CA GLY A 5 10.16 12.24 10.39
C GLY A 5 8.93 11.33 10.32
N ILE A 6 8.76 10.57 9.24
CA ILE A 6 7.54 9.81 8.97
C ILE A 6 7.89 8.33 8.78
N TYR A 7 7.12 7.45 9.41
CA TYR A 7 7.10 6.03 9.15
C TYR A 7 6.19 5.73 7.95
N HIS A 8 6.72 5.03 6.96
CA HIS A 8 6.02 4.56 5.78
C HIS A 8 5.85 3.04 5.85
N LEU A 9 4.60 2.59 5.81
CA LEU A 9 4.20 1.19 5.74
C LEU A 9 3.61 0.90 4.36
N PHE A 10 4.15 -0.12 3.70
CA PHE A 10 3.64 -0.63 2.44
C PHE A 10 3.19 -2.08 2.62
N TYR A 11 2.06 -2.46 2.02
CA TYR A 11 1.48 -3.79 2.18
C TYR A 11 0.66 -4.21 0.96
N GLN A 12 0.55 -5.52 0.74
CA GLN A 12 -0.32 -6.08 -0.28
C GLN A 12 -1.78 -5.88 0.12
N TYR A 13 -2.56 -5.28 -0.78
CA TYR A 13 -3.96 -4.98 -0.55
C TYR A 13 -4.79 -5.35 -1.79
N ASN A 14 -5.97 -5.92 -1.57
CA ASN A 14 -6.97 -6.11 -2.61
C ASN A 14 -8.11 -5.09 -2.39
N PRO A 15 -8.19 -4.01 -3.19
CA PRO A 15 -9.26 -3.02 -3.08
C PRO A 15 -10.65 -3.58 -3.43
N LYS A 16 -10.71 -4.75 -4.07
CA LYS A 16 -11.95 -5.35 -4.59
C LYS A 16 -12.52 -6.46 -3.69
N GLY A 17 -11.86 -6.81 -2.59
CA GLY A 17 -12.41 -7.80 -1.67
C GLY A 17 -11.44 -8.35 -0.64
N ALA A 18 -11.98 -9.12 0.31
CA ALA A 18 -11.23 -9.72 1.42
C ALA A 18 -10.50 -11.03 1.05
N VAL A 19 -10.39 -11.34 -0.24
CA VAL A 19 -9.67 -12.50 -0.77
C VAL A 19 -8.40 -12.05 -1.48
N TRP A 20 -7.42 -12.94 -1.61
CA TRP A 20 -6.22 -12.61 -2.36
C TRP A 20 -6.50 -12.47 -3.87
N GLY A 21 -5.97 -11.42 -4.50
CA GLY A 21 -6.16 -11.09 -5.92
C GLY A 21 -6.17 -9.58 -6.17
N ASN A 22 -6.07 -9.13 -7.44
CA ASN A 22 -6.03 -7.70 -7.81
C ASN A 22 -5.07 -6.85 -6.92
N ILE A 23 -3.89 -7.39 -6.62
CA ILE A 23 -3.01 -6.83 -5.58
C ILE A 23 -2.45 -5.48 -6.03
N VAL A 24 -2.64 -4.46 -5.18
CA VAL A 24 -1.91 -3.20 -5.20
C VAL A 24 -0.96 -3.13 -4.01
N TRP A 25 0.06 -2.27 -4.09
CA TRP A 25 0.83 -1.90 -2.91
C TRP A 25 0.18 -0.68 -2.24
N ALA A 26 -0.60 -0.93 -1.20
CA ALA A 26 -1.16 0.13 -0.37
C ALA A 26 -0.06 0.83 0.45
N HIS A 27 -0.32 2.07 0.86
CA HIS A 27 0.63 2.90 1.58
C HIS A 27 -0.09 3.59 2.74
N SER A 28 0.48 3.49 3.94
CA SER A 28 0.07 4.28 5.10
C SER A 28 1.27 4.95 5.75
N ILE A 29 1.03 6.11 6.35
CA ILE A 29 2.03 6.88 7.08
C ILE A 29 1.68 7.04 8.55
N SER A 30 2.69 7.18 9.39
CA SER A 30 2.53 7.46 10.82
C SER A 30 3.73 8.26 11.35
N THR A 31 3.53 9.07 12.38
CA THR A 31 4.62 9.74 13.12
C THR A 31 5.00 9.02 14.40
N ASP A 32 4.16 8.09 14.89
CA ASP A 32 4.31 7.43 16.19
C ASP A 32 4.21 5.89 16.12
N MET A 33 4.05 5.32 14.91
CA MET A 33 3.83 3.90 14.62
C MET A 33 2.53 3.31 15.21
N ILE A 34 1.68 4.13 15.83
CA ILE A 34 0.42 3.71 16.46
C ILE A 34 -0.75 4.22 15.62
N ASN A 35 -0.75 5.51 15.30
CA ASN A 35 -1.80 6.17 14.54
C ASN A 35 -1.40 6.23 13.07
N TRP A 36 -2.16 5.53 12.22
CA TRP A 36 -1.87 5.38 10.80
C TRP A 36 -2.88 6.15 9.95
N ILE A 37 -2.36 6.91 8.99
CA ILE A 37 -3.15 7.61 7.98
C ILE A 37 -2.97 6.84 6.65
N PRO A 38 -4.06 6.29 6.07
CA PRO A 38 -3.98 5.65 4.76
C PRO A 38 -3.81 6.72 3.67
N LEU A 39 -2.97 6.42 2.68
CA LEU A 39 -2.79 7.19 1.46
C LEU A 39 -3.27 6.37 0.24
N GLU A 40 -3.25 6.99 -0.93
CA GLU A 40 -3.48 6.28 -2.19
C GLU A 40 -2.45 5.15 -2.38
N PRO A 41 -2.84 4.01 -2.97
CA PRO A 41 -1.90 2.94 -3.30
C PRO A 41 -0.70 3.45 -4.11
N ALA A 42 0.50 3.07 -3.68
CA ALA A 42 1.75 3.52 -4.26
C ALA A 42 2.08 2.83 -5.58
N ILE A 43 1.65 1.58 -5.75
CA ILE A 43 1.92 0.79 -6.97
C ILE A 43 0.66 0.04 -7.38
N TYR A 44 0.27 0.24 -8.64
CA TYR A 44 -0.75 -0.53 -9.33
C TYR A 44 -0.09 -1.54 -10.27
N PRO A 45 -0.68 -2.73 -10.49
CA PRO A 45 -0.26 -3.62 -11.55
C PRO A 45 -0.22 -2.88 -12.88
N SER A 46 0.90 -2.98 -13.59
CA SER A 46 0.94 -2.55 -14.98
C SER A 46 0.23 -3.58 -15.87
N ASN A 47 -0.30 -3.13 -16.99
CA ASN A 47 -1.00 -3.99 -17.95
C ASN A 47 0.01 -4.86 -18.72
N HIS A 48 0.61 -5.86 -18.07
CA HIS A 48 1.37 -6.91 -18.75
C HIS A 48 0.62 -8.24 -18.63
N SER A 49 -0.50 -8.32 -19.34
CA SER A 49 -1.11 -9.59 -19.74
C SER A 49 -0.72 -9.84 -21.19
N THR A 50 0.50 -10.32 -21.42
CA THR A 50 0.84 -11.03 -22.65
C THR A 50 1.10 -12.48 -22.25
N SER A 51 0.05 -13.30 -22.38
CA SER A 51 0.21 -14.73 -22.61
C SER A 51 0.15 -14.99 -24.11
#